data_AF-A0A534L5N1-F1
#
_entry.id   AF-A0A534L5N1-F1
#
_cell.length_a   1.000
_cell.length_b   1.000
_cell.length_c   1.000
_cell.angle_alpha   90.00
_cell.angle_beta   90.00
_cell.angle_gamma   90.00
#
_symmetry.space_group_name_H-M   'P 1'
#
loop_
_entity.id
_entity.type
_entity.pdbx_description
1 polymer ?
#
loop_
_entity_poly.entity_id
_entity_poly.type
_entity_poly.pdbx_seq_one_letter_code
_entity_poly.pdbx_strand_id
1 'polypeptide(L)'
;MDELSRRYWTLFYAAKAKNWELANYMVKEAEKVLRTAAVARPKYADDIAAFVRETFGSITAAIESKDWSAFEKAFRKGISESDRLHDKYNKSFLRFRLPDHPPEWFDLTPR
;
A
#
# COMPACT_ATOMS: atom_id res chain seq x y z
N MET A 1 -10.97 4.85 1.12
CA MET A 1 -10.32 4.13 0.00
C MET A 1 -9.53 5.08 -0.86
N ASP A 2 -10.08 6.20 -1.31
CA ASP A 2 -9.36 7.15 -2.18
C ASP A 2 -8.00 7.61 -1.64
N GLU A 3 -7.93 8.13 -0.41
CA GLU A 3 -6.63 8.51 0.20
C GLU A 3 -5.65 7.34 0.28
N LEU A 4 -6.11 6.15 0.69
CA LEU A 4 -5.28 4.94 0.70
C LEU A 4 -4.77 4.61 -0.71
N SER A 5 -5.61 4.70 -1.73
CA SER A 5 -5.25 4.45 -3.13
C SER A 5 -4.20 5.44 -3.62
N ARG A 6 -4.31 6.72 -3.30
CA ARG A 6 -3.29 7.73 -3.64
C ARG A 6 -1.96 7.44 -2.95
N ARG A 7 -1.98 7.14 -1.64
CA ARG A 7 -0.76 6.79 -0.89
C ARG A 7 -0.10 5.54 -1.46
N TYR A 8 -0.88 4.51 -1.76
CA TYR A 8 -0.39 3.25 -2.31
C TYR A 8 0.14 3.42 -3.75
N TRP A 9 -0.47 4.28 -4.57
CA TRP A 9 0.04 4.66 -5.88
C TRP A 9 1.39 5.39 -5.76
N THR A 10 1.48 6.44 -4.94
CA THR A 10 2.73 7.18 -4.75
C THR A 10 3.84 6.29 -4.19
N LEU A 11 3.50 5.39 -3.25
CA LEU A 11 4.41 4.42 -2.66
C LEU A 11 5.14 3.59 -3.73
N PHE A 12 4.42 3.06 -4.71
CA PHE A 12 5.02 2.27 -5.79
C PHE A 12 6.05 3.07 -6.58
N TYR A 13 5.69 4.29 -7.00
CA TYR A 13 6.56 5.11 -7.83
C TYR A 13 7.73 5.71 -7.06
N ALA A 14 7.55 6.02 -5.77
CA ALA A 14 8.65 6.43 -4.90
C ALA A 14 9.71 5.32 -4.78
N ALA A 15 9.28 4.09 -4.50
CA ALA A 15 10.19 2.94 -4.44
C ALA A 15 10.83 2.64 -5.80
N LYS A 16 10.07 2.77 -6.90
CA LYS A 16 10.59 2.59 -8.28
C LYS A 16 11.68 3.59 -8.62
N ALA A 17 11.50 4.84 -8.18
CA ALA A 17 12.50 5.90 -8.31
C ALA A 17 13.68 5.72 -7.33
N LYS A 18 13.64 4.74 -6.42
CA LYS A 18 14.58 4.55 -5.30
C LYS A 18 14.56 5.69 -4.27
N ASN A 19 13.48 6.45 -4.23
CA ASN A 19 13.20 7.41 -3.15
C ASN A 19 12.59 6.66 -1.96
N TRP A 20 13.45 5.96 -1.23
CA TRP A 20 13.07 5.09 -0.11
C TRP A 20 12.50 5.85 1.09
N GLU A 21 12.91 7.11 1.28
CA GLU A 21 12.36 7.97 2.33
C GLU A 21 10.89 8.28 2.06
N LEU A 22 10.56 8.69 0.82
CA LEU A 22 9.19 8.93 0.41
C LEU A 22 8.37 7.64 0.42
N ALA A 23 8.94 6.51 -0.01
CA ALA A 23 8.28 5.20 0.08
C ALA A 23 7.94 4.86 1.55
N ASN A 24 8.90 5.00 2.47
CA ASN A 24 8.70 4.76 3.90
C ASN A 24 7.62 5.68 4.49
N TYR A 25 7.62 6.96 4.11
CA TYR A 25 6.58 7.89 4.53
C TYR A 25 5.20 7.45 4.02
N MET A 26 5.08 7.09 2.74
CA MET A 26 3.80 6.71 2.13
C MET A 26 3.23 5.41 2.70
N VAL A 27 4.05 4.40 2.98
CA VAL A 27 3.55 3.15 3.60
C VAL A 27 3.05 3.39 5.02
N LYS A 28 3.71 4.25 5.80
CA LYS A 28 3.26 4.63 7.16
C LYS A 28 1.93 5.39 7.14
N GLU A 29 1.78 6.33 6.21
CA GLU A 29 0.51 7.07 6.06
C GLU A 29 -0.63 6.16 5.58
N ALA A 30 -0.35 5.26 4.63
CA ALA A 30 -1.30 4.24 4.21
C ALA A 30 -1.74 3.34 5.39
N GLU A 31 -0.80 2.95 6.26
CA GLU A 31 -1.08 2.13 7.44
C GLU A 31 -2.00 2.87 8.42
N LYS A 32 -1.74 4.16 8.68
CA LYS A 32 -2.59 4.99 9.55
C LYS A 32 -4.03 5.09 9.03
N VAL A 33 -4.20 5.21 7.71
CA VAL A 33 -5.54 5.23 7.08
C VAL A 33 -6.26 3.90 7.34
N LEU A 34 -5.58 2.76 7.17
CA LEU A 34 -6.15 1.44 7.45
C LEU A 34 -6.49 1.26 8.94
N ARG A 35 -5.61 1.65 9.86
CA ARG A 35 -5.87 1.58 11.31
C ARG A 35 -7.08 2.42 11.72
N THR A 36 -7.19 3.64 11.19
CA THR A 36 -8.37 4.50 11.39
C THR A 36 -9.64 3.83 10.84
N ALA A 37 -9.56 3.22 9.66
CA ALA A 37 -10.69 2.50 9.06
C ALA A 37 -11.13 1.30 9.92
N ALA A 38 -10.20 0.57 10.53
CA ALA A 38 -10.50 -0.56 11.42
C ALA A 38 -11.28 -0.11 12.67
N VAL A 39 -10.94 1.05 13.25
CA VAL A 39 -11.69 1.63 14.38
C VAL A 39 -13.11 2.02 13.95
N ALA A 40 -13.24 2.71 12.82
CA ALA A 40 -14.53 3.18 12.32
C ALA A 40 -15.43 2.06 11.75
N ARG A 41 -14.86 0.89 11.44
CA ARG A 41 -15.55 -0.26 10.84
C ARG A 41 -15.08 -1.57 11.49
N PRO A 42 -15.53 -1.87 12.72
CA PRO A 42 -15.07 -3.04 13.48
C PRO A 42 -15.24 -4.37 12.74
N LYS A 43 -16.24 -4.47 11.87
CA LYS A 43 -16.47 -5.63 10.98
C LYS A 43 -15.21 -6.05 10.20
N TYR A 44 -14.34 -5.10 9.84
CA TYR A 44 -13.15 -5.36 9.03
C TYR A 44 -11.85 -5.37 9.85
N ALA A 45 -11.93 -5.15 11.18
CA ALA A 45 -10.76 -4.84 11.99
C ALA A 45 -9.71 -5.96 11.97
N ASP A 46 -10.14 -7.22 12.12
CA ASP A 46 -9.23 -8.36 12.17
C ASP A 46 -8.51 -8.60 10.83
N ASP A 47 -9.24 -8.52 9.72
CA ASP A 47 -8.64 -8.65 8.39
C ASP A 47 -7.72 -7.47 8.06
N ILE A 48 -8.08 -6.25 8.48
CA ILE A 48 -7.20 -5.08 8.34
C ILE A 48 -5.94 -5.26 9.18
N ALA A 49 -6.05 -5.75 10.42
CA ALA A 49 -4.90 -6.00 11.28
C ALA A 49 -3.97 -7.06 10.68
N ALA A 50 -4.53 -8.14 10.13
CA ALA A 50 -3.77 -9.15 9.40
C ALA A 50 -3.10 -8.58 8.15
N PHE A 51 -3.83 -7.80 7.35
CA PHE A 51 -3.31 -7.14 6.15
C PHE A 51 -2.14 -6.21 6.48
N VAL A 52 -2.26 -5.38 7.52
CA VAL A 52 -1.17 -4.50 7.97
C VAL A 52 0.04 -5.32 8.43
N ARG A 53 -0.16 -6.32 9.29
CA ARG A 53 0.94 -7.14 9.80
C ARG A 53 1.69 -7.88 8.70
N GLU A 54 0.97 -8.48 7.76
CA GLU A 54 1.55 -9.40 6.79
C GLU A 54 1.94 -8.70 5.48
N THR A 55 0.99 -7.98 4.89
CA THR A 55 1.19 -7.30 3.60
C THR A 55 2.04 -6.06 3.79
N PHE A 56 1.65 -5.13 4.66
CA PHE A 56 2.45 -3.93 4.88
C PHE A 56 3.76 -4.25 5.59
N GLY A 57 3.79 -5.25 6.48
CA GLY A 57 5.04 -5.76 7.05
C GLY A 57 6.05 -6.19 5.98
N SER A 58 5.62 -6.95 4.96
CA SER A 58 6.50 -7.35 3.85
C SER A 58 6.97 -6.18 3.00
N ILE A 59 6.08 -5.21 2.73
CA ILE A 59 6.41 -3.99 1.98
C ILE A 59 7.43 -3.14 2.75
N THR A 60 7.21 -2.92 4.04
CA THR A 60 8.10 -2.15 4.91
C THR A 60 9.48 -2.79 5.00
N ALA A 61 9.58 -4.11 5.18
CA ALA A 61 10.85 -4.82 5.18
C ALA A 61 11.64 -4.64 3.87
N ALA A 62 10.94 -4.64 2.72
CA ALA A 62 11.57 -4.38 1.42
C ALA A 62 12.04 -2.93 1.25
N ILE A 63 11.30 -1.96 1.80
CA ILE A 63 11.69 -0.55 1.84
C ILE A 63 12.93 -0.36 2.73
N GLU A 64 12.96 -0.97 3.91
CA GLU A 64 14.07 -0.89 4.86
C GLU A 64 15.36 -1.49 4.29
N SER A 65 15.25 -2.61 3.57
CA SER A 65 16.36 -3.24 2.85
C SER A 65 16.70 -2.57 1.51
N LYS A 66 15.92 -1.57 1.08
CA LYS A 66 16.06 -0.87 -0.21
C LYS A 66 16.08 -1.84 -1.41
N ASP A 67 15.34 -2.95 -1.30
CA ASP A 67 15.26 -3.99 -2.32
C ASP A 67 14.04 -3.76 -3.22
N TRP A 68 14.31 -3.26 -4.43
CA TRP A 68 13.27 -3.03 -5.44
C TRP A 68 12.54 -4.31 -5.84
N SER A 69 13.25 -5.43 -6.01
CA SER A 69 12.65 -6.69 -6.46
C SER A 69 11.72 -7.26 -5.40
N ALA A 70 12.18 -7.27 -4.14
CA ALA A 70 11.36 -7.66 -3.01
C ALA A 70 10.15 -6.73 -2.84
N PHE A 71 10.36 -5.42 -2.99
CA PHE A 71 9.29 -4.42 -2.89
C PHE A 71 8.21 -4.64 -3.95
N GLU A 72 8.60 -4.74 -5.22
CA GLU A 72 7.65 -4.90 -6.32
C GLU A 72 6.82 -6.18 -6.14
N LYS A 73 7.47 -7.28 -5.73
CA LYS A 73 6.78 -8.54 -5.43
C LYS A 73 5.80 -8.38 -4.28
N ALA A 74 6.21 -7.75 -3.16
CA ALA A 74 5.35 -7.53 -2.00
C ALA A 74 4.17 -6.60 -2.33
N PHE A 75 4.41 -5.54 -3.10
CA PHE A 75 3.38 -4.60 -3.54
C PHE A 75 2.32 -5.29 -4.40
N ARG A 76 2.72 -6.07 -5.41
CA ARG A 76 1.77 -6.81 -6.27
C ARG A 76 0.98 -7.86 -5.49
N LYS A 77 1.61 -8.51 -4.51
CA LYS A 77 0.91 -9.39 -3.57
C LYS A 77 -0.13 -8.62 -2.74
N GLY A 78 0.19 -7.40 -2.32
CA GLY A 78 -0.75 -6.56 -1.57
C GLY A 78 -1.98 -6.14 -2.37
N ILE A 79 -1.85 -5.87 -3.68
CA ILE A 79 -3.01 -5.69 -4.57
C ILE A 79 -3.87 -6.95 -4.58
N SER A 80 -3.24 -8.11 -4.79
CA SER A 80 -3.96 -9.40 -4.87
C SER A 80 -4.70 -9.71 -3.57
N GLU A 81 -4.08 -9.43 -2.43
CA GLU A 81 -4.70 -9.61 -1.10
C GLU A 81 -5.83 -8.61 -0.85
N SER A 82 -5.69 -7.36 -1.29
CA SER A 82 -6.78 -6.38 -1.25
C SER A 82 -7.98 -6.85 -2.08
N ASP A 83 -7.74 -7.40 -3.27
CA ASP A 83 -8.80 -7.92 -4.14
C ASP A 83 -9.51 -9.12 -3.50
N ARG A 84 -8.75 -10.04 -2.89
CA ARG A 84 -9.28 -11.19 -2.12
C ARG A 84 -10.19 -10.75 -0.97
N LEU A 85 -9.77 -9.73 -0.21
CA LEU A 85 -10.58 -9.19 0.88
C LEU A 85 -11.84 -8.48 0.36
N HIS A 86 -11.74 -7.75 -0.74
CA HIS A 86 -12.93 -7.17 -1.37
C HIS A 86 -13.92 -8.26 -1.82
N ASP A 87 -13.44 -9.41 -2.30
CA ASP A 87 -14.32 -10.54 -2.64
C ASP A 87 -14.98 -11.16 -1.41
N LYS A 88 -14.20 -11.42 -0.36
CA LYS A 88 -14.70 -11.92 0.94
C LYS A 88 -15.87 -11.08 1.46
N TYR A 89 -15.86 -9.78 1.21
CA TYR A 89 -16.86 -8.83 1.69
C TYR A 89 -17.93 -8.45 0.66
N ASN A 90 -18.06 -9.20 -0.44
CA ASN A 90 -19.02 -8.94 -1.53
C ASN A 90 -18.85 -7.53 -2.15
N LYS A 91 -17.60 -7.11 -2.31
CA LYS A 91 -17.19 -5.83 -2.89
C LYS A 91 -16.27 -6.02 -4.09
N SER A 92 -16.50 -7.06 -4.89
CA SER A 92 -15.66 -7.41 -6.04
C SER A 92 -15.53 -6.31 -7.11
N PHE A 93 -16.46 -5.35 -7.12
CA PHE A 93 -16.39 -4.15 -7.94
C PHE A 93 -15.29 -3.15 -7.50
N LEU A 94 -14.68 -3.34 -6.34
CA LEU A 94 -13.52 -2.57 -5.87
C LEU A 94 -12.23 -3.29 -6.25
N ARG A 95 -11.50 -2.69 -7.20
CA ARG A 95 -10.18 -3.16 -7.65
C ARG A 95 -9.23 -1.98 -7.75
N PHE A 96 -8.10 -2.08 -7.06
CA PHE A 96 -7.04 -1.10 -7.25
C PHE A 96 -6.34 -1.37 -8.57
N ARG A 97 -6.23 -0.33 -9.41
CA ARG A 97 -5.45 -0.36 -10.64
C ARG A 97 -4.31 0.62 -10.47
N LEU A 98 -3.08 0.13 -10.53
CA LEU A 98 -1.90 0.98 -10.51
C LEU A 98 -1.85 1.76 -11.85
N PRO A 99 -1.92 3.10 -11.82
CA PRO A 99 -1.71 3.90 -13.02
C PRO A 99 -0.31 3.65 -13.60
N ASP A 100 -0.16 3.81 -14.91
CA ASP A 100 1.09 3.58 -15.66
C ASP A 100 2.09 4.75 -15.60
N HIS A 101 1.72 5.83 -14.90
CA HIS A 101 2.54 7.00 -14.64
C HIS A 101 2.56 7.34 -13.14
N PRO A 102 3.60 8.05 -12.66
CA PRO A 102 3.65 8.55 -11.29
C PRO A 102 2.62 9.67 -11.04
N PRO A 103 2.27 9.95 -9.77
CA PRO A 103 1.50 11.15 -9.43
C PRO A 103 2.30 12.42 -9.74
N GLU A 104 1.62 13.43 -10.28
CA GLU A 104 2.27 14.66 -10.78
C GLU A 104 2.68 15.65 -9.68
N TRP A 105 2.14 15.49 -8.47
CA TRP A 105 2.31 16.45 -7.38
C TRP A 105 3.43 16.11 -6.38
N PHE A 106 4.20 15.04 -6.62
CA PHE A 106 5.37 14.69 -5.81
C PHE A 106 6.64 14.71 -6.65
N ASP A 107 7.68 15.37 -6.13
CA ASP A 107 9.05 15.14 -6.60
C ASP A 107 9.52 13.77 -6.09
N LEU A 108 9.74 12.85 -7.03
CA LEU A 108 10.17 11.49 -6.75
C LEU A 108 11.69 11.31 -6.76
N THR A 109 12.45 12.39 -6.96
CA THR A 109 13.92 12.34 -6.99
C THR A 109 14.45 11.79 -5.65
N PRO A 110 15.35 10.79 -5.66
CA PRO A 110 16.01 10.31 -4.44
C PRO A 110 16.74 11.45 -3.73
N ARG A 111 16.65 11.45 -2.40
CA ARG A 111 17.38 12.37 -1.51
C ARG A 111 18.61 11.67 -0.95
#